data_AF-A0A7W8DI91-F1
#
_entry.id   AF-A0A7W8DI91-F1
#
_cell.length_a   1.000
_cell.length_b   1.000
_cell.length_c   1.000
_cell.angle_alpha   90.00
_cell.angle_beta   90.00
_cell.angle_gamma   90.00
#
_symmetry.space_group_name_H-M   'P 1'
#
loop_
_entity.id
_entity.type
_entity.pdbx_description
1 polymer ?
#
loop_
_entity_poly.entity_id
_entity_poly.type
_entity_poly.pdbx_seq_one_letter_code
_entity_poly.pdbx_strand_id
1 'polypeptide(L)'
;MTLELISMASEAAAQVPTGVTGSIATGIGAGSAAIGVGLIGSKAVEAVGRNPGAFGNILTLGIIAMALAEGLGILSFILGK
;
A
#
# COMPACT_ATOMS: atom_id res chain seq x y z
N MET A 1 -38.26 11.97 -15.57
CA MET A 1 -38.10 10.67 -16.26
C MET A 1 -36.92 10.68 -17.23
N THR A 2 -36.87 11.61 -18.20
CA THR A 2 -35.72 11.74 -19.12
C THR A 2 -34.41 12.12 -18.42
N LEU A 3 -34.45 13.04 -17.44
CA LEU A 3 -33.27 13.42 -16.65
C LEU A 3 -32.72 12.27 -15.79
N GLU A 4 -33.58 11.44 -15.20
CA GLU A 4 -33.13 10.28 -14.43
C GLU A 4 -32.53 9.19 -15.32
N LEU A 5 -33.12 8.97 -16.50
CA LEU A 5 -32.58 8.02 -17.47
C LEU A 5 -31.18 8.45 -17.96
N ILE A 6 -30.96 9.76 -18.11
CA ILE A 6 -29.65 10.33 -18.47
C ILE A 6 -28.65 10.22 -17.30
N SER A 7 -29.08 10.45 -16.05
CA SER A 7 -28.26 10.25 -14.85
C SER A 7 -27.76 8.80 -14.76
N MET A 8 -28.70 7.85 -14.82
CA MET A 8 -28.40 6.43 -14.74
C MET A 8 -27.46 5.96 -15.86
N ALA A 9 -27.63 6.50 -17.08
CA ALA A 9 -26.73 6.21 -18.20
C ALA A 9 -25.33 6.81 -18.00
N SER A 10 -25.22 7.99 -17.39
CA SER A 10 -23.94 8.64 -17.06
C SER A 10 -23.18 7.90 -15.96
N GLU A 11 -23.87 7.41 -14.93
CA GLU A 11 -23.26 6.64 -13.83
C GLU A 11 -22.74 5.28 -14.29
N ALA A 12 -23.44 4.62 -15.22
CA ALA A 12 -22.96 3.39 -15.86
C ALA A 12 -21.70 3.60 -16.72
N ALA A 13 -21.55 4.77 -17.36
CA ALA A 13 -20.36 5.11 -18.16
C ALA A 13 -19.17 5.57 -17.30
N ALA A 14 -19.42 6.08 -16.09
CA ALA A 14 -18.39 6.50 -15.14
C ALA A 14 -17.77 5.33 -14.35
N GLN A 15 -18.37 4.15 -14.42
CA GLN A 15 -17.86 2.95 -13.76
C GLN A 15 -16.61 2.46 -14.52
N VAL A 16 -15.45 2.89 -14.05
CA VAL A 16 -14.14 2.37 -14.46
C VAL A 16 -14.20 0.83 -14.31
N PRO A 17 -13.89 0.04 -15.35
CA PRO A 17 -14.01 -1.41 -15.27
C PRO A 17 -13.12 -1.95 -14.16
N THR A 18 -13.74 -2.39 -13.06
CA THR A 18 -13.08 -3.09 -11.96
C THR A 18 -12.77 -4.53 -12.40
N GLY A 19 -11.83 -4.65 -13.33
CA GLY A 19 -11.39 -5.91 -13.92
C GLY A 19 -10.05 -6.39 -13.36
N VAL A 20 -9.44 -7.36 -14.03
CA VAL A 20 -8.13 -7.94 -13.68
C VAL A 20 -7.04 -6.86 -13.47
N THR A 21 -7.12 -5.73 -14.16
CA THR A 21 -6.16 -4.62 -14.02
C THR A 21 -6.13 -3.99 -12.62
N GLY A 22 -7.30 -3.76 -12.00
CA GLY A 22 -7.37 -3.24 -10.62
C GLY A 22 -6.79 -4.23 -9.60
N SER A 23 -7.06 -5.52 -9.80
CA SER A 23 -6.51 -6.61 -8.99
C SER A 23 -4.99 -6.74 -9.11
N ILE A 24 -4.43 -6.58 -10.33
CA ILE A 24 -2.97 -6.60 -10.55
C ILE A 24 -2.31 -5.38 -9.91
N ALA A 25 -2.87 -4.18 -10.06
CA ALA A 25 -2.32 -2.97 -9.46
C ALA A 25 -2.24 -3.10 -7.94
N THR A 26 -3.34 -3.50 -7.30
CA THR A 26 -3.39 -3.77 -5.86
C THR A 26 -2.43 -4.87 -5.43
N GLY A 27 -2.34 -5.97 -6.19
CA GLY A 27 -1.42 -7.07 -5.90
C GLY A 27 0.05 -6.67 -5.96
N ILE A 28 0.45 -5.88 -6.96
CA ILE A 28 1.81 -5.35 -7.09
C ILE A 28 2.09 -4.34 -5.97
N GLY A 29 1.17 -3.43 -5.70
CA GLY A 29 1.32 -2.44 -4.64
C GLY A 29 1.50 -3.08 -3.26
N ALA A 30 0.60 -3.97 -2.88
CA ALA A 30 0.68 -4.71 -1.62
C ALA A 30 1.93 -5.61 -1.57
N GLY A 31 2.27 -6.30 -2.66
CA GLY A 31 3.46 -7.13 -2.75
C GLY A 31 4.76 -6.34 -2.57
N SER A 32 4.86 -5.17 -3.21
CA SER A 32 6.03 -4.29 -3.08
C SER A 32 6.17 -3.70 -1.66
N ALA A 33 5.05 -3.37 -1.02
CA ALA A 33 5.04 -2.92 0.37
C ALA A 33 5.53 -4.02 1.32
N ALA A 34 5.03 -5.26 1.15
CA ALA A 34 5.47 -6.41 1.96
C ALA A 34 6.98 -6.68 1.81
N ILE A 35 7.52 -6.59 0.60
CA ILE A 35 8.97 -6.72 0.36
C ILE A 35 9.73 -5.59 1.06
N GLY A 36 9.26 -4.34 0.93
CA GLY A 36 9.87 -3.18 1.58
C GLY A 36 9.93 -3.32 3.10
N VAL A 37 8.80 -3.68 3.72
CA VAL A 37 8.70 -3.93 5.17
C VAL A 37 9.63 -5.06 5.60
N GLY A 38 9.65 -6.18 4.87
CA GLY A 38 10.53 -7.31 5.17
C GLY A 38 12.02 -6.95 5.13
N LEU A 39 12.44 -6.17 4.13
CA LEU A 39 13.81 -5.67 4.02
C LEU A 39 14.17 -4.73 5.17
N ILE A 40 13.30 -3.77 5.51
CA ILE A 40 13.49 -2.86 6.63
C ILE A 40 13.62 -3.64 7.94
N GLY A 41 12.73 -4.60 8.17
CA GLY A 41 12.76 -5.48 9.34
C GLY A 41 14.07 -6.25 9.45
N SER A 42 14.52 -6.88 8.36
CA SER A 42 15.78 -7.63 8.31
C SER A 42 16.99 -6.76 8.69
N LYS A 43 17.03 -5.51 8.21
CA LYS A 43 18.13 -4.58 8.51
C LYS A 43 18.02 -3.98 9.90
N ALA A 44 16.82 -3.79 10.42
CA ALA A 44 16.62 -3.38 11.80
C ALA A 44 17.17 -4.43 12.77
N VAL A 45 16.83 -5.72 12.59
CA VAL A 45 17.35 -6.78 13.48
C VAL A 45 18.86 -6.98 13.36
N GLU A 46 19.43 -6.88 12.14
CA GLU A 46 20.89 -6.91 11.94
C GLU A 46 21.57 -5.73 12.68
N ALA A 47 21.02 -4.53 12.55
CA ALA A 47 21.56 -3.33 13.20
C ALA A 47 21.48 -3.42 14.73
N VAL A 48 20.39 -3.96 15.28
CA VAL A 48 20.25 -4.20 16.73
C VAL A 48 21.27 -5.22 17.22
N GLY A 49 21.45 -6.33 16.49
CA GLY A 49 22.44 -7.35 16.84
C GLY A 49 23.87 -6.81 16.88
N ARG A 50 24.21 -5.87 15.98
CA ARG A 50 25.52 -5.21 15.95
C ARG A 50 25.67 -4.09 16.97
N ASN A 51 24.58 -3.41 17.32
CA ASN A 51 24.57 -2.27 18.25
C ASN A 51 23.42 -2.37 19.27
N PRO A 52 23.49 -3.27 20.27
CA PRO A 52 22.37 -3.52 21.19
C PRO A 52 21.93 -2.28 21.99
N GLY A 53 22.87 -1.40 22.35
CA GLY A 53 22.59 -0.15 23.07
C GLY A 53 21.78 0.88 22.26
N ALA A 54 21.65 0.71 20.95
CA ALA A 54 20.89 1.59 20.07
C ALA A 54 19.49 1.05 19.73
N PHE A 55 19.03 -0.03 20.39
CA PHE A 55 17.76 -0.70 20.08
C PHE A 55 16.57 0.25 19.93
N GLY A 56 16.37 1.15 20.90
CA GLY A 56 15.23 2.08 20.88
C GLY A 56 15.21 2.96 19.63
N ASN A 57 16.36 3.55 19.27
CA ASN A 57 16.46 4.39 18.08
C ASN A 57 16.25 3.58 16.79
N ILE A 58 16.78 2.36 16.71
CA ILE A 58 16.62 1.48 15.55
C ILE A 58 15.16 1.05 15.40
N LEU A 59 14.49 0.71 16.50
CA LEU A 59 13.06 0.36 16.52
C LEU A 59 12.21 1.53 16.02
N THR A 60 12.45 2.74 16.54
CA THR A 60 11.71 3.94 16.13
C THR A 60 11.88 4.22 14.63
N LEU A 61 13.12 4.26 14.14
CA LEU A 61 13.38 4.49 12.71
C LEU A 61 12.81 3.35 11.84
N GLY A 62 12.92 2.10 12.32
CA GLY A 62 12.38 0.93 11.65
C GLY A 62 10.86 1.00 11.48
N ILE A 63 10.12 1.34 12.53
CA ILE A 63 8.66 1.48 12.47
C ILE A 63 8.26 2.62 11.53
N ILE A 64 8.95 3.77 11.58
CA ILE A 64 8.67 4.90 10.67
C ILE A 64 8.87 4.47 9.21
N ALA A 65 9.99 3.81 8.90
CA ALA A 65 10.27 3.33 7.57
C ALA A 65 9.27 2.27 7.09
N MET A 66 8.91 1.31 7.96
CA MET A 66 7.88 0.31 7.65
C MET A 66 6.52 0.95 7.42
N ALA A 67 6.14 1.96 8.21
CA ALA A 67 4.89 2.70 8.04
C ALA A 67 4.85 3.47 6.71
N LEU A 68 5.98 4.04 6.27
CA LEU A 68 6.09 4.68 4.95
C LEU A 68 5.97 3.66 3.81
N ALA A 69 6.55 2.47 3.95
CA ALA A 69 6.42 1.39 2.97
C ALA A 69 4.98 0.84 2.90
N GLU A 70 4.36 0.57 4.05
CA GLU A 70 2.95 0.17 4.18
C GLU A 70 2.00 1.22 3.61
N GLY A 71 2.27 2.51 3.86
CA GLY A 71 1.44 3.61 3.38
C GLY A 71 1.24 3.60 1.86
N LEU A 72 2.28 3.25 1.10
CA LEU A 72 2.18 3.10 -0.36
C LEU A 72 1.35 1.86 -0.76
N GLY A 73 1.48 0.76 -0.03
CA GLY A 73 0.66 -0.44 -0.22
C GLY A 73 -0.82 -0.16 0.02
N ILE A 74 -1.14 0.58 1.09
CA ILE A 74 -2.50 1.01 1.42
C ILE A 74 -3.05 1.96 0.35
N LEU A 75 -2.26 2.92 -0.12
CA LEU A 75 -2.67 3.79 -1.23
C LEU A 75 -3.00 2.96 -2.46
N SER A 76 -2.18 1.97 -2.80
CA SER A 76 -2.46 1.07 -3.91
C SER A 76 -3.72 0.23 -3.71
N PHE A 77 -4.02 -0.21 -2.49
CA PHE A 77 -5.23 -0.98 -2.18
C PHE A 77 -6.50 -0.12 -2.29
N ILE A 78 -6.45 1.13 -1.83
CA ILE A 78 -7.59 2.05 -1.87
C ILE A 78 -7.84 2.56 -3.30
N LEU A 79 -6.78 2.83 -4.07
CA LEU A 79 -6.87 3.41 -5.42
C LEU A 79 -6.96 2.36 -6.52
N GLY A 80 -6.57 1.11 -6.26
CA GLY A 80 -6.59 -0.01 -7.19
C GLY A 80 -8.00 -0.57 -7.41
N LYS A 81 -8.84 0.24 -8.06
CA LYS A 81 -10.16 -0.13 -8.60
C LYS A 81 -10.07 -0.44 -10.08
#